data_AF-A0A2G8JQM2-F1
#
_entry.id   AF-A0A2G8JQM2-F1
#
_cell.length_a   1.000
_cell.length_b   1.000
_cell.length_c   1.000
_cell.angle_alpha   90.00
_cell.angle_beta   90.00
_cell.angle_gamma   90.00
#
_symmetry.space_group_name_H-M   'P 1'
#
loop_
_entity.id
_entity.type
_entity.pdbx_description
1 polymer ?
#
loop_
_entity_poly.entity_id
_entity_poly.type
_entity_poly.pdbx_seq_one_letter_code
_entity_poly.pdbx_strand_id
1 'polypeptide(L)'
;MLDLDIKGQRPHWEERPLSPYIFHRSKCAVRLLGFCWLKIVIDDKEVEAKNIVVYAAKKILQDMETAKVSIGYYEDLPDRVPKILKLNPDLKLEQSLLLTFFKEGNQPLTISFNGTNPRNVWCTEQGNAKQEIPFRYIELSEERLVPFVLERRQSRDSFCNFTAQQGNSDPIKFAIEMEGSLPRGEILDSKVPDSILKNLAPELAGQWKMLARWLNISEADLHNIEAHNSRSMQDTKYCMLRHWSERNGTGATYRVLATALDKAGRRDLREQLESQVTLQGRNGPTHDYIAALQELTSQMSWV
;
A
#
# COMPACT_ATOMS: atom_id res chain seq x y z
N MET A 1 -4.21 26.09 28.91
CA MET A 1 -2.80 26.51 28.94
C MET A 1 -2.23 25.84 30.19
N LEU A 2 -1.67 24.63 30.02
CA LEU A 2 -1.08 23.85 31.12
C LEU A 2 0.42 24.03 31.02
N ASP A 3 0.99 24.80 31.94
CA ASP A 3 2.43 24.95 32.11
C ASP A 3 2.99 23.63 32.67
N LEU A 4 3.67 22.86 31.83
CA LEU A 4 4.42 21.67 32.22
C LEU A 4 5.79 22.12 32.76
N ASP A 5 5.93 22.17 34.08
CA ASP A 5 7.22 22.40 34.75
C ASP A 5 8.05 21.10 34.67
N ILE A 6 8.83 20.95 33.59
CA ILE A 6 9.70 19.79 33.36
C ILE A 6 10.93 19.92 34.28
N LYS A 7 10.83 19.45 35.53
CA LYS A 7 11.99 19.24 36.40
C LYS A 7 12.80 18.03 35.92
N GLY A 8 13.59 18.21 34.87
CA GLY A 8 14.48 17.17 34.36
C GLY A 8 15.66 16.91 35.31
N GLN A 9 15.76 15.67 35.84
CA GLN A 9 17.06 15.16 36.27
C GLN A 9 18.02 15.14 35.07
N ARG A 10 19.33 15.33 35.31
CA ARG A 10 20.35 15.21 34.25
C ARG A 10 20.16 13.86 33.55
N PRO A 11 20.06 13.79 32.21
CA PRO A 11 19.93 12.52 31.51
C PRO A 11 21.07 11.58 31.92
N HIS A 12 20.72 10.39 32.40
CA HIS A 12 21.70 9.35 32.69
C HIS A 12 22.09 8.71 31.37
N TRP A 13 23.23 9.14 30.84
CA TRP A 13 23.80 8.59 29.61
C TRP A 13 24.54 7.30 29.93
N GLU A 14 24.06 6.17 29.41
CA GLU A 14 24.82 4.92 29.41
C GLU A 14 25.45 4.70 28.05
N GLU A 15 26.77 4.53 28.04
CA GLU A 15 27.50 4.19 26.82
C GLU A 15 27.16 2.75 26.44
N ARG A 16 26.54 2.53 25.27
CA ARG A 16 26.40 1.18 24.73
C ARG A 16 27.73 0.76 24.10
N PRO A 17 28.39 -0.28 24.63
CA PRO A 17 29.59 -0.83 24.00
C PRO A 17 29.23 -1.16 22.55
N LEU A 18 30.04 -0.74 21.58
CA LEU A 18 29.90 -0.98 20.13
C LEU A 18 29.02 0.01 19.33
N SER A 19 28.61 1.16 19.88
CA SER A 19 27.93 2.18 19.06
C SER A 19 28.92 2.93 18.16
N PRO A 20 28.75 2.93 16.82
CA PRO A 20 29.67 3.64 15.93
C PRO A 20 29.48 5.16 16.09
N TYR A 21 30.51 5.83 16.63
CA TYR A 21 30.60 7.29 16.68
C TYR A 21 31.43 7.80 15.50
N ILE A 22 30.96 8.84 14.81
CA ILE A 22 31.73 9.51 13.76
C ILE A 22 32.34 10.76 14.37
N PHE A 23 33.65 10.72 14.60
CA PHE A 23 34.40 11.86 15.11
C PHE A 23 34.95 12.68 13.93
N HIS A 24 34.47 13.91 13.78
CA HIS A 24 35.09 14.90 12.87
C HIS A 24 35.75 15.98 13.72
N ARG A 25 36.84 16.60 13.24
CA ARG A 25 37.64 17.59 14.00
C ARG A 25 36.85 18.80 14.57
N SER A 26 35.62 19.04 14.12
CA SER A 26 34.75 20.12 14.60
C SER A 26 33.29 19.69 14.85
N LYS A 27 32.97 18.40 14.73
CA LYS A 27 31.60 17.88 14.89
C LYS A 27 31.64 16.51 15.54
N CYS A 28 30.99 16.39 16.69
CA CYS A 28 30.68 15.11 17.32
C CYS A 28 29.23 14.77 17.00
N ALA A 29 29.01 13.65 16.30
CA ALA A 29 27.67 13.12 16.04
C ALA A 29 27.42 11.93 16.97
N VAL A 30 26.65 12.16 18.04
CA VAL A 30 26.17 11.09 18.92
C VAL A 30 24.84 10.58 18.36
N ARG A 31 24.78 9.31 17.96
CA ARG A 31 23.53 8.70 17.54
C ARG A 31 22.73 8.25 18.76
N LEU A 32 21.61 8.91 19.01
CA LEU A 32 20.63 8.46 19.99
C LEU A 32 19.91 7.21 19.43
N LEU A 33 20.12 6.08 20.10
CA LEU A 33 19.53 4.79 19.70
C LEU A 33 18.23 4.48 20.45
N GLY A 34 17.95 5.21 21.52
CA GLY A 34 16.79 5.05 22.40
C GLY A 34 16.58 6.29 23.26
N PHE A 35 15.35 6.56 23.67
CA PHE A 35 15.00 7.62 24.61
C PHE A 35 14.77 7.05 26.01
N CYS A 36 15.26 7.74 27.04
CA CYS A 36 15.03 7.37 28.44
C CYS A 36 13.58 7.68 28.86
N TRP A 37 13.11 7.01 29.92
CA TRP A 37 11.88 7.41 30.58
C TRP A 37 12.06 8.82 31.16
N LEU A 38 11.15 9.73 30.84
CA LEU A 38 11.05 11.05 31.41
C LEU A 38 10.31 10.96 32.74
N LYS A 39 10.84 11.65 33.75
CA LYS A 39 10.12 11.89 35.01
C LYS A 39 9.30 13.17 34.86
N ILE A 40 8.00 13.05 35.01
CA ILE A 40 7.02 14.11 34.88
C ILE A 40 6.27 14.20 36.20
N VAL A 41 6.04 15.41 36.72
CA VAL A 41 5.22 15.60 37.90
C VAL A 41 3.80 15.96 37.45
N ILE A 42 2.83 15.12 37.79
CA ILE A 42 1.40 15.34 37.52
C ILE A 42 0.69 15.34 38.87
N ASP A 43 0.03 16.43 39.24
CA ASP A 43 -0.71 16.58 40.51
C ASP A 43 0.14 16.15 41.74
N ASP A 44 1.36 16.68 41.84
CA ASP A 44 2.36 16.37 42.88
C ASP A 44 2.87 14.91 42.93
N LYS A 45 2.52 14.08 41.94
CA LYS A 45 3.03 12.72 41.78
C LYS A 45 4.07 12.65 40.67
N GLU A 46 5.27 12.16 40.99
CA GLU A 46 6.31 11.86 39.99
C GLU A 46 5.95 10.56 39.26
N VAL A 47 5.75 10.66 37.95
CA VAL A 47 5.45 9.54 37.05
C VAL A 47 6.51 9.44 35.97
N GLU A 48 6.81 8.22 35.54
CA GLU A 48 7.73 7.98 34.42
C GLU A 48 6.94 7.77 33.12
N ALA A 49 7.30 8.49 32.06
CA ALA A 49 6.63 8.43 30.76
C ALA A 49 7.61 8.59 29.59
N LYS A 50 7.17 8.23 28.39
CA LYS A 50 7.97 8.28 27.18
C LYS A 50 7.12 8.70 26.00
N ASN A 51 7.64 9.60 25.18
CA ASN A 51 6.95 10.01 23.96
C ASN A 51 7.24 9.00 22.85
N ILE A 52 6.18 8.43 22.31
CA ILE A 52 6.21 7.55 21.14
C ILE A 52 5.37 8.17 20.03
N VAL A 53 5.77 7.91 18.79
CA VAL A 53 4.97 8.21 17.62
C VAL A 53 4.27 6.92 17.22
N VAL A 54 2.94 6.91 17.34
CA VAL A 54 2.09 5.86 16.80
C VAL A 54 1.82 6.20 15.34
N TYR A 55 2.06 5.25 14.45
CA TYR A 55 1.88 5.45 13.02
C TYR A 55 1.01 4.36 12.40
N ALA A 56 0.37 4.73 11.31
CA ALA A 56 -0.37 3.81 10.47
C ALA A 56 0.25 3.77 9.08
N ALA A 57 0.44 2.55 8.59
CA ALA A 57 0.87 2.30 7.23
C ALA A 57 -0.12 1.36 6.55
N LYS A 58 -0.41 1.59 5.28
CA LYS A 58 -1.32 0.74 4.51
C LYS A 58 -0.61 0.08 3.34
N LYS A 59 -1.02 -1.14 3.04
CA LYS A 59 -0.75 -1.82 1.77
C LYS A 59 -2.09 -2.30 1.23
N ILE A 60 -2.50 -1.76 0.10
CA ILE A 60 -3.65 -2.29 -0.66
C ILE A 60 -3.17 -3.57 -1.34
N LEU A 61 -3.89 -4.67 -1.16
CA LEU A 61 -3.55 -5.95 -1.77
C LEU A 61 -3.99 -5.98 -3.24
N GLN A 62 -3.44 -6.92 -4.01
CA GLN A 62 -3.62 -6.97 -5.47
C GLN A 62 -5.08 -7.16 -5.92
N ASP A 63 -5.94 -7.66 -5.04
CA ASP A 63 -7.37 -7.83 -5.27
C ASP A 63 -8.16 -6.51 -5.17
N MET A 64 -7.56 -5.45 -4.60
CA MET A 64 -8.17 -4.15 -4.24
C MET A 64 -9.43 -4.24 -3.35
N GLU A 65 -9.86 -5.45 -3.03
CA GLU A 65 -10.92 -5.82 -2.10
C GLU A 65 -10.36 -6.02 -0.70
N THR A 66 -9.06 -6.25 -0.56
CA THR A 66 -8.41 -6.43 0.74
C THR A 66 -7.33 -5.36 0.93
N ALA A 67 -7.29 -4.77 2.12
CA ALA A 67 -6.23 -3.87 2.53
C ALA A 67 -5.63 -4.33 3.84
N LYS A 68 -4.30 -4.32 3.92
CA LYS A 68 -3.57 -4.54 5.17
C LYS A 68 -3.16 -3.19 5.73
N VAL A 69 -3.83 -2.79 6.81
CA VAL A 69 -3.46 -1.62 7.60
C VAL A 69 -2.60 -2.08 8.77
N SER A 70 -1.34 -1.70 8.79
CA SER A 70 -0.41 -2.02 9.87
C SER A 70 -0.21 -0.80 10.75
N ILE A 71 -0.45 -0.95 12.05
CA ILE A 71 -0.25 0.14 13.02
C ILE A 71 0.93 -0.25 13.90
N GLY A 72 1.86 0.67 14.06
CA GLY A 72 3.06 0.45 14.86
C GLY A 72 3.43 1.69 15.63
N TYR A 73 4.59 1.62 16.28
CA TYR A 73 5.14 2.76 16.99
C TYR A 73 6.66 2.83 16.81
N TYR A 74 7.20 4.02 17.03
CA TYR A 74 8.62 4.28 17.20
C TYR A 74 8.79 5.41 18.22
N GLU A 75 9.99 5.58 18.77
CA GLU A 75 10.22 6.67 19.72
C GLU A 75 10.29 8.01 18.98
N ASP A 76 9.80 9.06 19.62
CA ASP A 76 9.86 10.43 19.10
C ASP A 76 11.31 10.94 19.11
N LEU A 77 12.03 10.68 18.03
CA LEU A 77 13.41 11.10 17.81
C LEU A 77 13.52 11.84 16.47
N PRO A 78 14.36 12.88 16.38
CA PRO A 78 14.59 13.61 15.13
C PRO A 78 15.04 12.67 14.00
N ASP A 79 14.54 12.92 12.79
CA ASP A 79 14.87 12.18 11.56
C ASP A 79 14.65 10.67 11.63
N ARG A 80 13.86 10.20 12.60
CA ARG A 80 13.58 8.77 12.75
C ARG A 80 12.48 8.33 11.81
N VAL A 81 12.84 7.46 10.88
CA VAL A 81 11.91 6.65 10.09
C VAL A 81 11.91 5.23 10.67
N PRO A 82 10.73 4.60 10.91
CA PRO A 82 10.65 3.23 11.40
C PRO A 82 11.50 2.28 10.56
N LYS A 83 12.39 1.52 11.20
CA LYS A 83 13.23 0.54 10.52
C LYS A 83 12.37 -0.52 9.83
N ILE A 84 11.25 -0.87 10.46
CA ILE A 84 10.33 -1.87 9.93
C ILE A 84 9.69 -1.44 8.60
N LEU A 85 9.47 -0.13 8.37
CA LEU A 85 8.98 0.37 7.08
C LEU A 85 10.07 0.33 6.00
N LYS A 86 11.35 0.53 6.37
CA LYS A 86 12.47 0.38 5.43
C LYS A 86 12.61 -1.06 4.93
N LEU A 87 12.31 -2.03 5.80
CA LEU A 87 12.31 -3.46 5.45
C LEU A 87 11.06 -3.89 4.68
N ASN A 88 10.02 -3.05 4.63
CA ASN A 88 8.74 -3.34 3.99
C ASN A 88 8.33 -2.16 3.09
N PRO A 89 9.02 -1.93 1.95
CA PRO A 89 8.82 -0.75 1.10
C PRO A 89 7.40 -0.65 0.52
N ASP A 90 6.65 -1.76 0.48
CA ASP A 90 5.26 -1.78 0.03
C ASP A 90 4.27 -1.16 1.04
N LEU A 91 4.67 -1.03 2.31
CA LEU A 91 3.85 -0.37 3.33
C LEU A 91 4.06 1.14 3.24
N LYS A 92 3.04 1.85 2.76
CA LYS A 92 3.06 3.31 2.69
C LYS A 92 2.66 3.89 4.03
N LEU A 93 3.49 4.78 4.58
CA LEU A 93 3.16 5.57 5.78
C LEU A 93 2.07 6.59 5.43
N GLU A 94 0.98 6.59 6.18
CA GLU A 94 -0.19 7.43 5.90
C GLU A 94 -0.37 8.50 6.97
N GLN A 95 -0.30 8.11 8.23
CA GLN A 95 -0.54 8.99 9.36
C GLN A 95 0.42 8.65 10.51
N SER A 96 0.80 9.67 11.27
CA SER A 96 1.53 9.52 12.52
C SER A 96 1.02 10.52 13.55
N LEU A 97 1.01 10.14 14.83
CA LEU A 97 0.57 10.96 15.95
C LEU A 97 1.43 10.66 17.18
N LEU A 98 1.70 11.71 17.96
CA LEU A 98 2.42 11.61 19.22
C LEU A 98 1.50 11.04 20.31
N LEU A 99 2.05 10.13 21.12
CA LEU A 99 1.42 9.56 22.30
C LEU A 99 2.44 9.58 23.46
N THR A 100 2.04 10.14 24.59
CA THR A 100 2.79 9.97 25.84
C THR A 100 2.40 8.64 26.47
N PHE A 101 3.36 7.73 26.53
CA PHE A 101 3.20 6.39 27.07
C PHE A 101 3.80 6.31 28.47
N PHE A 102 3.02 5.90 29.46
CA PHE A 102 3.41 5.86 30.87
C PHE A 102 4.03 4.52 31.25
N LYS A 103 5.00 4.54 32.17
CA LYS A 103 5.61 3.32 32.70
C LYS A 103 4.72 2.63 33.73
N GLU A 104 3.99 3.44 34.52
CA GLU A 104 3.20 2.96 35.63
C GLU A 104 2.08 2.00 35.18
N GLY A 105 1.91 0.91 35.92
CA GLY A 105 0.86 -0.07 35.66
C GLY A 105 1.14 -1.08 34.55
N ASN A 106 2.29 -0.97 33.85
CA ASN A 106 2.74 -1.91 32.80
C ASN A 106 1.66 -2.23 31.74
N GLN A 107 0.82 -1.25 31.42
CA GLN A 107 -0.32 -1.44 30.52
C GLN A 107 0.11 -1.48 29.06
N PRO A 108 -0.49 -2.34 28.22
CA PRO A 108 -0.18 -2.42 26.80
C PRO A 108 -0.74 -1.22 26.03
N LEU A 109 -0.21 -1.00 24.83
CA LEU A 109 -0.78 -0.05 23.87
C LEU A 109 -1.85 -0.78 23.05
N THR A 110 -3.11 -0.51 23.38
CA THR A 110 -4.29 -1.04 22.69
C THR A 110 -4.54 -0.25 21.42
N ILE A 111 -4.76 -0.95 20.31
CA ILE A 111 -5.13 -0.39 19.03
C ILE A 111 -6.47 -0.99 18.61
N SER A 112 -7.43 -0.15 18.22
CA SER A 112 -8.78 -0.60 17.86
C SER A 112 -9.22 -0.01 16.53
N PHE A 113 -9.82 -0.86 15.70
CA PHE A 113 -10.50 -0.44 14.48
C PHE A 113 -11.96 -0.08 14.82
N ASN A 114 -12.33 1.17 14.55
CA ASN A 114 -13.62 1.75 14.92
C ASN A 114 -14.57 1.85 13.71
N GLY A 115 -14.32 1.05 12.67
CA GLY A 115 -15.10 1.05 11.44
C GLY A 115 -14.69 2.15 10.46
N THR A 116 -15.60 2.41 9.52
CA THR A 116 -15.36 3.28 8.36
C THR A 116 -16.33 4.46 8.29
N ASN A 117 -15.88 5.51 7.62
CA ASN A 117 -16.71 6.62 7.18
C ASN A 117 -16.58 6.79 5.65
N PRO A 118 -17.63 6.59 4.85
CA PRO A 118 -18.98 6.17 5.24
C PRO A 118 -19.02 4.77 5.90
N ARG A 119 -20.08 4.47 6.66
CA ARG A 119 -20.20 3.18 7.38
C ARG A 119 -20.24 1.99 6.42
N ASN A 120 -19.73 0.85 6.89
CA ASN A 120 -19.77 -0.46 6.22
C ASN A 120 -19.09 -0.46 4.83
N VAL A 121 -18.06 0.38 4.63
CA VAL A 121 -17.25 0.35 3.40
C VAL A 121 -16.15 -0.67 3.50
N TRP A 122 -15.48 -0.73 4.66
CA TRP A 122 -14.53 -1.78 5.01
C TRP A 122 -14.91 -2.45 6.34
N CYS A 123 -14.63 -3.74 6.45
CA CYS A 123 -14.82 -4.53 7.65
C CYS A 123 -13.62 -5.45 7.91
N THR A 124 -13.43 -5.90 9.15
CA THR A 124 -12.52 -7.01 9.46
C THR A 124 -13.32 -8.30 9.61
N GLU A 125 -12.70 -9.48 9.51
CA GLU A 125 -13.35 -10.77 9.75
C GLU A 125 -14.07 -10.84 11.11
N GLN A 126 -13.59 -10.09 12.12
CA GLN A 126 -14.16 -10.03 13.47
C GLN A 126 -14.98 -8.76 13.74
N GLY A 127 -15.24 -7.92 12.73
CA GLY A 127 -15.91 -6.63 12.91
C GLY A 127 -15.02 -5.57 13.59
N ASN A 128 -15.32 -5.23 14.86
CA ASN A 128 -14.47 -4.35 15.67
C ASN A 128 -13.26 -5.14 16.17
N ALA A 129 -12.15 -5.08 15.43
CA ALA A 129 -10.92 -5.73 15.82
C ALA A 129 -10.14 -4.86 16.82
N LYS A 130 -9.69 -5.48 17.90
CA LYS A 130 -8.75 -4.89 18.87
C LYS A 130 -7.47 -5.72 18.88
N GLN A 131 -6.33 -5.05 18.84
CA GLN A 131 -5.01 -5.66 18.99
C GLN A 131 -4.20 -4.88 20.01
N GLU A 132 -3.21 -5.53 20.61
CA GLU A 132 -2.40 -4.92 21.66
C GLU A 132 -0.92 -5.09 21.34
N ILE A 133 -0.14 -4.03 21.61
CA ILE A 133 1.31 -4.08 21.65
C ILE A 133 1.71 -4.18 23.12
N PRO A 134 2.28 -5.32 23.56
CA PRO A 134 2.67 -5.50 24.96
C PRO A 134 3.66 -4.44 25.44
N PHE A 135 3.47 -4.01 26.69
CA PHE A 135 4.30 -3.01 27.37
C PHE A 135 5.81 -3.27 27.21
N ARG A 136 6.24 -4.53 27.39
CA ARG A 136 7.64 -4.94 27.36
C ARG A 136 8.36 -4.54 26.06
N TYR A 137 7.67 -4.55 24.92
CA TYR A 137 8.29 -4.14 23.66
C TYR A 137 8.56 -2.64 23.64
N ILE A 138 7.62 -1.84 24.15
CA ILE A 138 7.73 -0.38 24.23
C ILE A 138 8.82 0.02 25.22
N GLU A 139 8.88 -0.68 26.35
CA GLU A 139 9.95 -0.54 27.34
C GLU A 139 11.34 -0.78 26.72
N LEU A 140 11.50 -1.88 25.97
CA LEU A 140 12.75 -2.22 25.28
C LEU A 140 13.01 -1.40 24.02
N SER A 141 12.07 -0.52 23.63
CA SER A 141 12.14 0.28 22.39
C SER A 141 12.25 -0.58 21.12
N GLU A 142 11.64 -1.78 21.16
CA GLU A 142 11.59 -2.72 20.05
C GLU A 142 10.38 -2.43 19.15
N GLU A 143 10.64 -1.96 17.94
CA GLU A 143 9.59 -1.67 16.96
C GLU A 143 8.70 -2.90 16.71
N ARG A 144 7.39 -2.72 16.83
CA ARG A 144 6.37 -3.74 16.53
C ARG A 144 5.28 -3.12 15.67
N LEU A 145 4.65 -3.98 14.88
CA LEU A 145 3.47 -3.66 14.07
C LEU A 145 2.36 -4.66 14.37
N VAL A 146 1.13 -4.18 14.44
CA VAL A 146 -0.08 -5.01 14.50
C VAL A 146 -0.87 -4.85 13.19
N PRO A 147 -1.15 -5.94 12.48
CA PRO A 147 -1.81 -5.88 11.18
C PRO A 147 -3.32 -6.03 11.30
N PHE A 148 -4.08 -5.11 10.70
CA PHE A 148 -5.52 -5.22 10.48
C PHE A 148 -5.76 -5.57 9.02
N VAL A 149 -6.41 -6.71 8.78
CA VAL A 149 -6.86 -7.10 7.44
C VAL A 149 -8.29 -6.59 7.28
N LEU A 150 -8.48 -5.70 6.30
CA LEU A 150 -9.74 -5.06 6.00
C LEU A 150 -10.26 -5.56 4.66
N GLU A 151 -11.49 -6.03 4.63
CA GLU A 151 -12.22 -6.40 3.43
C GLU A 151 -13.17 -5.29 3.00
N ARG A 152 -13.16 -4.97 1.72
CA ARG A 152 -13.97 -3.95 1.09
C ARG A 152 -15.35 -4.54 0.81
N ARG A 153 -16.38 -3.87 1.29
CA ARG A 153 -17.79 -4.17 1.03
C ARG A 153 -18.39 -3.26 -0.02
N GLN A 154 -17.85 -2.06 -0.20
CA GLN A 154 -18.35 -1.06 -1.13
C GLN A 154 -17.20 -0.36 -1.85
N SER A 155 -17.34 -0.17 -3.16
CA SER A 155 -16.36 0.53 -3.99
C SER A 155 -16.59 2.05 -3.96
N ARG A 156 -16.20 2.70 -2.88
CA ARG A 156 -16.19 4.16 -2.74
C ARG A 156 -15.05 4.62 -1.85
N ASP A 157 -14.69 5.89 -1.97
CA ASP A 157 -13.76 6.54 -1.06
C ASP A 157 -14.27 6.46 0.37
N SER A 158 -13.35 6.26 1.30
CA SER A 158 -13.69 6.10 2.70
C SER A 158 -12.50 6.36 3.61
N PHE A 159 -12.77 6.56 4.88
CA PHE A 159 -11.78 6.67 5.93
C PHE A 159 -11.92 5.50 6.90
N CYS A 160 -10.83 4.81 7.19
CA CYS A 160 -10.76 3.81 8.25
C CYS A 160 -10.35 4.49 9.56
N ASN A 161 -11.21 4.42 10.57
CA ASN A 161 -11.00 5.08 11.85
C ASN A 161 -10.33 4.13 12.82
N PHE A 162 -9.25 4.58 13.44
CA PHE A 162 -8.53 3.84 14.45
C PHE A 162 -8.35 4.66 15.72
N THR A 163 -8.23 3.96 16.84
CA THR A 163 -7.81 4.54 18.11
C THR A 163 -6.61 3.79 18.67
N ALA A 164 -5.71 4.52 19.31
CA ALA A 164 -4.66 3.94 20.13
C ALA A 164 -4.78 4.48 21.57
N GLN A 165 -4.65 3.59 22.56
CA GLN A 165 -4.92 3.88 23.96
C GLN A 165 -3.99 3.06 24.86
N GLN A 166 -3.56 3.63 25.98
CA GLN A 166 -2.85 2.88 27.00
C GLN A 166 -3.75 2.69 28.23
N GLY A 167 -4.11 1.44 28.54
CA GLY A 167 -5.04 1.16 29.64
C GLY A 167 -6.33 1.98 29.52
N ASN A 168 -6.63 2.79 30.54
CA ASN A 168 -7.83 3.65 30.59
C ASN A 168 -7.55 5.12 30.21
N SER A 169 -6.41 5.43 29.59
CA SER A 169 -6.08 6.80 29.16
C SER A 169 -7.05 7.31 28.10
N ASP A 170 -7.06 8.61 27.80
CA ASP A 170 -7.77 9.09 26.63
C ASP A 170 -7.17 8.49 25.34
N PRO A 171 -7.99 7.96 24.42
CA PRO A 171 -7.50 7.38 23.18
C PRO A 171 -7.15 8.47 22.16
N ILE A 172 -5.99 8.35 21.52
CA ILE A 172 -5.70 9.12 20.31
C ILE A 172 -6.49 8.55 19.14
N LYS A 173 -7.00 9.41 18.27
CA LYS A 173 -7.84 9.05 17.12
C LYS A 173 -7.12 9.43 15.83
N PHE A 174 -7.09 8.53 14.86
CA PHE A 174 -6.59 8.81 13.53
C PHE A 174 -7.43 8.11 12.47
N ALA A 175 -7.51 8.75 11.31
CA ALA A 175 -8.24 8.25 10.16
C ALA A 175 -7.24 8.01 9.03
N ILE A 176 -7.39 6.88 8.35
CA ILE A 176 -6.59 6.52 7.17
C ILE A 176 -7.50 6.61 5.97
N GLU A 177 -7.12 7.43 5.00
CA GLU A 177 -7.84 7.54 3.74
C GLU A 177 -7.68 6.24 2.94
N MET A 178 -8.80 5.72 2.46
CA MET A 178 -8.89 4.54 1.62
C MET A 178 -9.55 4.97 0.33
N GLU A 179 -8.73 5.10 -0.71
CA GLU A 179 -9.21 5.38 -2.06
C GLU A 179 -10.18 4.27 -2.50
N GLY A 180 -11.28 4.70 -3.12
CA GLY A 180 -12.14 3.84 -3.91
C GLY A 180 -11.35 3.22 -5.07
N SER A 181 -11.96 2.24 -5.73
CA SER A 181 -11.52 1.87 -7.08
C SER A 181 -11.45 3.14 -7.92
N LEU A 182 -10.36 3.37 -8.66
CA LEU A 182 -10.27 4.48 -9.62
C LEU A 182 -11.60 4.60 -10.37
N PRO A 183 -12.20 5.80 -10.47
CA PRO A 183 -13.51 5.93 -11.09
C PRO A 183 -13.45 5.30 -12.49
N ARG A 184 -14.45 4.49 -12.84
CA ARG A 184 -14.53 3.77 -14.13
C ARG A 184 -14.15 4.66 -15.33
N GLY A 185 -14.41 5.96 -15.25
CA GLY A 185 -13.99 6.97 -16.23
C GLY A 185 -12.47 7.14 -16.39
N GLU A 186 -11.70 7.12 -15.30
CA GLU A 186 -10.23 7.24 -15.35
C GLU A 186 -9.55 5.95 -15.85
N ILE A 187 -10.07 4.77 -15.48
CA ILE A 187 -9.53 3.50 -16.00
C ILE A 187 -9.81 3.36 -17.50
N LEU A 188 -10.99 3.78 -17.95
CA LEU A 188 -11.32 3.82 -19.38
C LEU A 188 -10.34 4.71 -20.18
N ASP A 189 -9.73 5.69 -19.52
CA ASP A 189 -8.80 6.65 -20.12
C ASP A 189 -7.33 6.29 -19.90
N SER A 190 -7.07 5.19 -19.19
CA SER A 190 -5.73 4.61 -19.04
C SER A 190 -5.33 3.80 -20.27
N LYS A 191 -4.02 3.73 -20.52
CA LYS A 191 -3.44 2.95 -21.63
C LYS A 191 -3.67 1.46 -21.41
N VAL A 192 -4.10 0.75 -22.45
CA VAL A 192 -4.26 -0.72 -22.43
C VAL A 192 -2.88 -1.39 -22.31
N PRO A 193 -2.64 -2.22 -21.27
CA PRO A 193 -1.41 -2.99 -21.12
C PRO A 193 -1.24 -4.03 -22.22
N ASP A 194 0.01 -4.34 -22.57
CA ASP A 194 0.38 -5.33 -23.58
C ASP A 194 -0.19 -6.73 -23.31
N SER A 195 -0.29 -7.11 -22.03
CA SER A 195 -0.88 -8.39 -21.60
C SER A 195 -2.35 -8.53 -22.00
N ILE A 196 -3.12 -7.44 -21.96
CA ILE A 196 -4.52 -7.45 -22.41
C ILE A 196 -4.59 -7.62 -23.93
N LEU A 197 -3.68 -7.00 -24.68
CA LEU A 197 -3.61 -7.14 -26.13
C LEU A 197 -3.28 -8.58 -26.55
N LYS A 198 -2.36 -9.24 -25.84
CA LYS A 198 -2.02 -10.66 -26.05
C LYS A 198 -3.22 -11.58 -25.82
N ASN A 199 -3.97 -11.34 -24.75
CA ASN A 199 -5.14 -12.15 -24.41
C ASN A 199 -6.31 -11.91 -25.37
N LEU A 200 -6.45 -10.69 -25.91
CA LEU A 200 -7.51 -10.33 -26.84
C LEU A 200 -7.24 -10.87 -28.27
N ALA A 201 -5.98 -10.93 -28.68
CA ALA A 201 -5.58 -11.35 -30.03
C ALA A 201 -6.17 -12.69 -30.52
N PRO A 202 -6.13 -13.81 -29.76
CA PRO A 202 -6.71 -15.08 -30.22
C PRO A 202 -8.22 -14.97 -30.45
N GLU A 203 -8.92 -14.20 -29.61
CA GLU A 203 -10.37 -14.07 -29.61
C GLU A 203 -10.92 -13.27 -30.79
N LEU A 204 -10.12 -12.43 -31.45
CA LEU A 204 -10.56 -11.53 -32.52
C LEU A 204 -11.05 -12.23 -33.81
N ALA A 205 -10.89 -13.54 -33.92
CA ALA A 205 -11.40 -14.37 -35.03
C ALA A 205 -11.20 -13.71 -36.42
N GLY A 206 -12.21 -13.65 -37.29
CA GLY A 206 -12.12 -13.07 -38.64
C GLY A 206 -12.28 -11.54 -38.71
N GLN A 207 -12.73 -10.91 -37.62
CA GLN A 207 -13.12 -9.49 -37.59
C GLN A 207 -11.94 -8.54 -37.32
N TRP A 208 -10.73 -9.07 -37.12
CA TRP A 208 -9.55 -8.28 -36.78
C TRP A 208 -9.19 -7.19 -37.82
N LYS A 209 -9.44 -7.42 -39.12
CA LYS A 209 -9.24 -6.38 -40.16
C LYS A 209 -10.24 -5.23 -40.03
N MET A 210 -11.48 -5.55 -39.66
CA MET A 210 -12.51 -4.54 -39.42
C MET A 210 -12.20 -3.75 -38.15
N LEU A 211 -11.72 -4.41 -37.09
CA LEU A 211 -11.20 -3.73 -35.91
C LEU A 211 -10.03 -2.80 -36.24
N ALA A 212 -9.04 -3.27 -37.01
CA ALA A 212 -7.89 -2.47 -37.40
C ALA A 212 -8.27 -1.15 -38.09
N ARG A 213 -9.29 -1.20 -38.97
CA ARG A 213 -9.86 -0.01 -39.63
C ARG A 213 -10.50 0.95 -38.62
N TRP A 214 -11.27 0.43 -37.66
CA TRP A 214 -11.85 1.25 -36.59
C TRP A 214 -10.80 1.83 -35.63
N LEU A 215 -9.65 1.18 -35.50
CA LEU A 215 -8.46 1.67 -34.79
C LEU A 215 -7.60 2.61 -35.65
N ASN A 216 -8.06 2.95 -36.86
CA ASN A 216 -7.41 3.86 -37.80
C ASN A 216 -6.01 3.41 -38.26
N ILE A 217 -5.79 2.10 -38.37
CA ILE A 217 -4.61 1.51 -39.01
C ILE A 217 -4.80 1.57 -40.53
N SER A 218 -3.79 2.03 -41.27
CA SER A 218 -3.89 2.18 -42.73
C SER A 218 -3.90 0.82 -43.44
N GLU A 219 -4.50 0.72 -44.63
CA GLU A 219 -4.46 -0.54 -45.41
C GLU A 219 -3.03 -0.93 -45.80
N ALA A 220 -2.12 0.04 -45.96
CA ALA A 220 -0.71 -0.22 -46.21
C ALA A 220 -0.02 -0.86 -44.99
N ASP A 221 -0.26 -0.31 -43.79
CA ASP A 221 0.25 -0.89 -42.53
C ASP A 221 -0.35 -2.28 -42.29
N LEU A 222 -1.64 -2.46 -42.58
CA LEU A 222 -2.35 -3.73 -42.44
C LEU A 222 -1.77 -4.80 -43.38
N HIS A 223 -1.51 -4.44 -44.65
CA HIS A 223 -0.87 -5.31 -45.63
C HIS A 223 0.55 -5.70 -45.20
N ASN A 224 1.33 -4.73 -44.69
CA ASN A 224 2.66 -4.99 -44.16
C ASN A 224 2.61 -5.96 -42.97
N ILE A 225 1.71 -5.74 -42.01
CA ILE A 225 1.53 -6.62 -40.84
C ILE A 225 1.15 -8.04 -41.26
N GLU A 226 0.25 -8.18 -42.24
CA GLU A 226 -0.18 -9.48 -42.77
C GLU A 226 0.95 -10.20 -43.51
N ALA A 227 1.73 -9.49 -44.35
CA ALA A 227 2.85 -10.07 -45.09
C ALA A 227 3.96 -10.58 -44.17
N HIS A 228 4.29 -9.82 -43.11
CA HIS A 228 5.37 -10.17 -42.17
C HIS A 228 5.01 -11.30 -41.19
N ASN A 229 3.71 -11.56 -40.97
CA ASN A 229 3.23 -12.54 -39.98
C ASN A 229 2.41 -13.68 -40.60
N SER A 230 2.56 -13.90 -41.91
CA SER A 230 1.79 -14.86 -42.73
C SER A 230 1.81 -16.31 -42.25
N ARG A 231 2.71 -16.68 -41.33
CA ARG A 231 2.83 -18.03 -40.76
C ARG A 231 1.91 -18.26 -39.55
N SER A 232 1.33 -17.21 -38.96
CA SER A 232 0.46 -17.31 -37.78
C SER A 232 -0.58 -16.19 -37.73
N MET A 233 -1.86 -16.56 -37.79
CA MET A 233 -2.97 -15.60 -37.66
C MET A 233 -3.07 -15.02 -36.25
N GLN A 234 -2.65 -15.77 -35.22
CA GLN A 234 -2.61 -15.26 -33.84
C GLN A 234 -1.55 -14.17 -33.71
N ASP A 235 -0.37 -14.38 -34.28
CA ASP A 235 0.72 -13.40 -34.27
C ASP A 235 0.35 -12.17 -35.09
N THR A 236 -0.35 -12.36 -36.22
CA THR A 236 -0.84 -11.25 -37.05
C THR A 236 -1.81 -10.33 -36.28
N LYS A 237 -2.76 -10.90 -35.52
CA LYS A 237 -3.75 -10.13 -34.74
C LYS A 237 -3.09 -9.39 -33.57
N TYR A 238 -2.16 -10.04 -32.88
CA TYR A 238 -1.42 -9.41 -31.80
C TYR A 238 -0.51 -8.29 -32.31
N CYS A 239 0.22 -8.51 -33.42
CA CYS A 239 1.04 -7.48 -34.05
C CYS A 239 0.20 -6.27 -34.48
N MET A 240 -1.02 -6.47 -34.96
CA MET A 240 -1.96 -5.38 -35.27
C MET A 240 -2.32 -4.56 -34.02
N LEU A 241 -2.71 -5.21 -32.93
CA LEU A 241 -3.05 -4.54 -31.66
C LEU A 241 -1.84 -3.81 -31.06
N ARG A 242 -0.66 -4.43 -31.12
CA ARG A 242 0.59 -3.85 -30.65
C ARG A 242 0.99 -2.63 -31.48
N HIS A 243 0.89 -2.71 -32.81
CA HIS A 243 1.14 -1.58 -33.70
C HIS A 243 0.23 -0.39 -33.38
N TRP A 244 -1.07 -0.63 -33.14
CA TRP A 244 -1.99 0.40 -32.67
C TRP A 244 -1.55 1.01 -31.34
N SER A 245 -1.15 0.19 -30.36
CA SER A 245 -0.73 0.65 -29.03
C SER A 245 0.57 1.47 -29.07
N GLU A 246 1.54 1.06 -29.90
CA GLU A 246 2.81 1.76 -30.09
C GLU A 246 2.60 3.11 -30.79
N ARG A 247 1.79 3.14 -31.85
CA ARG A 247 1.50 4.37 -32.60
C ARG A 247 0.76 5.43 -31.77
N ASN A 248 -0.14 5.00 -30.89
CA ASN A 248 -0.99 5.92 -30.11
C ASN A 248 -0.46 6.22 -28.71
N GLY A 249 0.60 5.55 -28.24
CA GLY A 249 1.23 5.85 -26.96
C GLY A 249 0.24 5.78 -25.79
N THR A 250 0.11 6.87 -25.02
CA THR A 250 -0.86 6.98 -23.92
C THR A 250 -2.31 7.11 -24.40
N GLY A 251 -2.53 7.46 -25.66
CA GLY A 251 -3.86 7.52 -26.29
C GLY A 251 -4.45 6.14 -26.65
N ALA A 252 -3.68 5.06 -26.51
CA ALA A 252 -4.15 3.69 -26.73
C ALA A 252 -4.99 3.18 -25.54
N THR A 253 -6.14 3.80 -25.30
CA THR A 253 -6.92 3.63 -24.08
C THR A 253 -7.99 2.54 -24.17
N TYR A 254 -8.46 2.04 -23.02
CA TYR A 254 -9.55 1.07 -22.96
C TYR A 254 -10.82 1.59 -23.65
N ARG A 255 -11.13 2.88 -23.50
CA ARG A 255 -12.28 3.53 -24.14
C ARG A 255 -12.21 3.43 -25.67
N VAL A 256 -11.04 3.71 -26.23
CA VAL A 256 -10.82 3.67 -27.68
C VAL A 256 -10.96 2.23 -28.19
N LEU A 257 -10.33 1.27 -27.52
CA LEU A 257 -10.40 -0.14 -27.90
C LEU A 257 -11.80 -0.72 -27.77
N ALA A 258 -12.51 -0.45 -26.66
CA ALA A 258 -13.88 -0.89 -26.42
C ALA A 258 -14.84 -0.36 -27.49
N THR A 259 -14.70 0.93 -27.84
CA THR A 259 -15.52 1.56 -28.90
C THR A 259 -15.26 0.92 -30.26
N ALA A 260 -14.00 0.62 -30.58
CA ALA A 260 -13.65 0.00 -31.85
C ALA A 260 -14.13 -1.47 -31.95
N LEU A 261 -14.09 -2.22 -30.83
CA LEU A 261 -14.62 -3.58 -30.75
C LEU A 261 -16.13 -3.64 -30.99
N ASP A 262 -16.91 -2.74 -30.37
CA ASP A 262 -18.36 -2.67 -30.57
C ASP A 262 -18.71 -2.34 -32.03
N LYS A 263 -18.00 -1.37 -32.62
CA LYS A 263 -18.17 -1.02 -34.04
C LYS A 263 -17.72 -2.13 -35.00
N ALA A 264 -16.80 -3.00 -34.58
CA ALA A 264 -16.41 -4.20 -35.31
C ALA A 264 -17.37 -5.39 -35.08
N GLY A 265 -18.50 -5.18 -34.38
CA GLY A 265 -19.47 -6.22 -34.09
C GLY A 265 -19.02 -7.24 -33.04
N ARG A 266 -17.96 -6.93 -32.28
CA ARG A 266 -17.41 -7.76 -31.21
C ARG A 266 -17.80 -7.23 -29.83
N ARG A 267 -19.11 -7.10 -29.62
CA ARG A 267 -19.67 -6.66 -28.33
C ARG A 267 -19.31 -7.62 -27.20
N ASP A 268 -19.23 -8.91 -27.50
CA ASP A 268 -18.71 -9.95 -26.61
C ASP A 268 -17.32 -9.60 -26.05
N LEU A 269 -16.40 -9.17 -26.91
CA LEU A 269 -15.06 -8.78 -26.49
C LEU A 269 -15.01 -7.41 -25.82
N ARG A 270 -15.90 -6.48 -26.19
CA ARG A 270 -16.07 -5.24 -25.44
C ARG A 270 -16.50 -5.54 -24.01
N GLU A 271 -17.51 -6.39 -23.83
CA GLU A 271 -18.01 -6.77 -22.50
C GLU A 271 -16.96 -7.55 -21.71
N GLN A 272 -16.17 -8.41 -22.37
CA GLN A 272 -15.00 -9.04 -21.77
C GLN A 272 -13.93 -8.02 -21.36
N LEU A 273 -13.65 -7.02 -22.19
CA LEU A 273 -12.70 -5.95 -21.88
C LEU A 273 -13.19 -5.07 -20.72
N GLU A 274 -14.48 -4.74 -20.67
CA GLU A 274 -15.09 -3.96 -19.58
C GLU A 274 -15.18 -4.77 -18.28
N SER A 275 -15.42 -6.08 -18.39
CA SER A 275 -15.32 -7.02 -17.28
C SER A 275 -13.89 -7.14 -16.81
N GLN A 276 -12.90 -7.18 -17.71
CA GLN A 276 -11.47 -7.16 -17.38
C GLN A 276 -11.04 -5.81 -16.80
N VAL A 277 -11.62 -4.68 -17.17
CA VAL A 277 -11.40 -3.39 -16.49
C VAL A 277 -11.95 -3.45 -15.06
N THR A 278 -13.13 -4.05 -14.90
CA THR A 278 -13.74 -4.29 -13.58
C THR A 278 -12.96 -5.33 -12.77
N LEU A 279 -12.25 -6.26 -13.43
CA LEU A 279 -11.43 -7.33 -12.83
C LEU A 279 -9.93 -7.02 -12.77
N GLN A 280 -9.38 -6.04 -13.48
CA GLN A 280 -8.00 -5.54 -13.34
C GLN A 280 -7.92 -4.47 -12.26
N GLY A 281 -9.06 -3.85 -11.92
CA GLY A 281 -9.30 -3.36 -10.57
C GLY A 281 -9.37 -4.46 -9.51
N ARG A 282 -9.28 -5.76 -9.88
CA ARG A 282 -9.41 -6.94 -9.01
C ARG A 282 -8.26 -7.96 -9.15
N ASN A 283 -7.30 -7.76 -10.06
CA ASN A 283 -6.21 -8.69 -10.39
C ASN A 283 -5.04 -7.92 -11.05
N GLY A 284 -4.15 -7.33 -10.23
CA GLY A 284 -2.78 -6.97 -10.63
C GLY A 284 -1.87 -8.20 -10.76
N PRO A 285 -0.65 -8.08 -11.34
CA PRO A 285 0.00 -9.15 -12.12
C PRO A 285 0.49 -10.34 -11.26
N THR A 286 -0.04 -11.52 -11.56
CA THR A 286 0.15 -12.76 -10.79
C THR A 286 0.89 -13.88 -11.52
N HIS A 287 1.82 -13.60 -12.44
CA HIS A 287 2.62 -14.69 -13.02
C HIS A 287 4.13 -14.65 -12.73
N ASP A 288 4.72 -13.48 -12.50
CA ASP A 288 6.15 -13.40 -12.22
C ASP A 288 6.48 -13.53 -10.72
N TYR A 289 5.50 -13.34 -9.83
CA TYR A 289 5.73 -13.33 -8.37
C TYR A 289 5.79 -14.73 -7.74
N ILE A 290 5.06 -15.72 -8.28
CA ILE A 290 5.07 -17.09 -7.73
C ILE A 290 6.40 -17.78 -8.04
N ALA A 291 6.99 -17.53 -9.22
CA ALA A 291 8.31 -18.02 -9.57
C ALA A 291 9.40 -17.43 -8.66
N ALA A 292 9.35 -16.11 -8.41
CA ALA A 292 10.31 -15.44 -7.52
C ALA A 292 10.18 -15.89 -6.05
N LEU A 293 8.95 -16.16 -5.57
CA LEU A 293 8.73 -16.66 -4.21
C LEU A 293 9.17 -18.12 -4.03
N GLN A 294 9.01 -18.97 -5.05
CA GLN A 294 9.49 -20.37 -5.01
C GLN A 294 11.02 -20.45 -5.00
N GLU A 295 11.70 -19.55 -5.71
CA GLU A 295 13.16 -19.49 -5.75
C GLU A 295 13.76 -18.96 -4.42
N LEU A 296 13.09 -17.98 -3.79
CA LEU A 296 13.47 -17.46 -2.46
C LEU A 296 13.19 -18.46 -1.33
N THR A 297 12.09 -19.21 -1.36
CA THR A 297 11.83 -20.25 -0.33
C THR A 297 12.76 -21.44 -0.45
N SER A 298 13.28 -21.73 -1.65
CA SER A 298 14.28 -22.79 -1.85
C SER A 298 15.69 -22.40 -1.37
N GLN A 299 15.99 -21.10 -1.23
CA GLN A 299 17.28 -20.62 -0.73
C GLN A 299 17.32 -20.43 0.80
N MET A 300 16.16 -20.40 1.47
CA MET A 300 16.06 -20.16 2.92
C MET A 300 15.95 -21.43 3.78
N SER A 301 16.04 -22.64 3.21
CA SER A 301 15.92 -23.89 3.96
C SER A 301 17.24 -24.51 4.45
N TRP A 302 18.38 -23.82 4.27
CA TRP A 302 19.66 -24.23 4.84
C TRP A 302 20.48 -23.03 5.33
N VAL A 303 20.14 -22.49 6.51
CA VAL A 303 21.07 -21.93 7.51
C VAL A 303 20.42 -22.08 8.89
#